data_AF-A0A3M1FNV1-F1
#
_entry.id   AF-A0A3M1FNV1-F1
#
_cell.length_a   1.000
_cell.length_b   1.000
_cell.length_c   1.000
_cell.angle_alpha   90.00
_cell.angle_beta   90.00
_cell.angle_gamma   90.00
#
_symmetry.space_group_name_H-M   'P 1'
#
loop_
_entity.id
_entity.type
_entity.pdbx_description
1 polymer ?
#
loop_
_entity_poly.entity_id
_entity_poly.type
_entity_poly.pdbx_seq_one_letter_code
_entity_poly.pdbx_strand_id
1 'polypeptide(L)'
;MTELLYYDDAYLKEFDATVTAVDGNRVVLDRTAFYPGGGGQPNDEGWLTVDGHRLRVSKVKKERSDGQIWHTLEATDGGLPSITPG
;
A
#
# COMPACT_ATOMS: atom_id res chain seq x y z
N MET A 1 11.05 3.63 7.21
CA MET A 1 11.50 2.89 6.01
C MET A 1 10.62 1.67 5.90
N THR A 2 10.03 1.39 4.74
CA THR A 2 9.12 0.25 4.55
C THR A 2 9.92 -1.04 4.36
N GLU A 3 9.59 -2.08 5.14
CA GLU A 3 10.07 -3.46 4.95
C GLU A 3 9.39 -4.09 3.73
N LEU A 4 10.17 -4.77 2.88
CA LEU A 4 9.73 -5.23 1.55
C LEU A 4 9.58 -6.75 1.55
N LEU A 5 8.40 -7.23 1.96
CA LEU A 5 8.14 -8.65 2.20
C LEU A 5 8.28 -9.51 0.93
N TYR A 6 8.05 -8.91 -0.25
CA TYR A 6 8.18 -9.58 -1.54
C TYR A 6 9.62 -9.99 -1.90
N TYR A 7 10.64 -9.46 -1.20
CA TYR A 7 12.01 -9.95 -1.36
C TYR A 7 12.27 -11.25 -0.60
N ASP A 8 11.54 -11.50 0.49
CA ASP A 8 11.68 -12.69 1.32
C ASP A 8 10.76 -13.82 0.82
N ASP A 9 9.52 -13.48 0.47
CA ASP A 9 8.55 -14.41 -0.11
C ASP A 9 7.73 -13.75 -1.23
N ALA A 10 8.10 -14.05 -2.47
CA ALA A 10 7.42 -13.54 -3.66
C ALA A 10 6.00 -14.11 -3.86
N TYR A 11 5.61 -15.15 -3.10
CA TYR A 11 4.28 -15.75 -3.16
C TYR A 11 3.35 -15.25 -2.04
N LEU A 12 3.84 -14.40 -1.13
CA LEU A 12 3.04 -13.83 -0.04
C LEU A 12 1.93 -12.91 -0.59
N LYS A 13 0.68 -13.22 -0.26
CA LYS A 13 -0.51 -12.48 -0.75
C LYS A 13 -1.26 -11.73 0.33
N GLU A 14 -1.02 -12.05 1.59
CA GLU A 14 -1.74 -11.51 2.74
C GLU A 14 -0.72 -11.18 3.84
N PHE A 15 -0.85 -10.00 4.45
CA PHE A 15 0.01 -9.52 5.52
C PHE A 15 -0.70 -8.43 6.33
N ASP A 16 -0.31 -8.29 7.60
CA ASP A 16 -0.72 -7.16 8.43
C ASP A 16 0.34 -6.06 8.39
N ALA A 17 -0.06 -4.79 8.45
CA ALA A 17 0.87 -3.66 8.49
C ALA A 17 0.27 -2.46 9.23
N THR A 18 1.12 -1.55 9.68
CA THR A 18 0.73 -0.26 10.27
C THR A 18 0.92 0.86 9.27
N VAL A 19 -0.05 1.76 9.19
CA VAL A 19 0.06 2.99 8.38
C VAL A 19 1.02 3.95 9.09
N THR A 20 2.07 4.37 8.40
CA THR A 20 3.08 5.30 8.94
C THR A 20 2.94 6.71 8.41
N ALA A 21 2.27 6.90 7.27
CA ALA A 21 1.98 8.21 6.69
C ALA A 21 0.71 8.16 5.84
N VAL A 22 0.01 9.29 5.76
CA VAL A 22 -1.20 9.48 4.96
C VAL A 22 -1.09 10.78 4.18
N ASP A 23 -1.41 10.75 2.90
CA ASP A 23 -1.51 11.93 2.04
C ASP A 23 -2.67 11.78 1.05
N GLY A 24 -3.78 12.44 1.36
CA GLY A 24 -5.03 12.33 0.60
C GLY A 24 -5.53 10.89 0.58
N ASN A 25 -5.53 10.28 -0.61
CA ASN A 25 -5.91 8.88 -0.79
C ASN A 25 -4.72 7.90 -0.82
N ARG A 26 -3.55 8.34 -0.40
CA ARG A 26 -2.34 7.51 -0.43
C ARG A 26 -1.86 7.23 0.99
N VAL A 27 -1.33 6.03 1.19
CA VAL A 27 -0.76 5.62 2.47
C VAL A 27 0.63 5.01 2.31
N VAL A 28 1.47 5.20 3.32
CA VAL A 28 2.71 4.45 3.49
C VAL A 28 2.50 3.44 4.61
N LEU A 29 3.01 2.23 4.39
CA LEU A 29 2.99 1.14 5.36
C LEU A 29 4.40 0.92 5.92
N ASP A 30 4.49 0.43 7.15
CA ASP A 30 5.75 -0.01 7.76
C ASP A 30 6.35 -1.23 7.06
N ARG A 31 5.50 -2.09 6.49
CA ARG A 31 5.87 -3.23 5.64
C ARG A 31 4.86 -3.50 4.54
N THR A 32 5.29 -4.05 3.41
CA THR A 32 4.38 -4.35 2.29
C THR A 32 4.83 -5.55 1.45
N ALA A 33 3.87 -6.37 1.04
CA ALA A 33 4.06 -7.37 -0.02
C ALA A 33 3.73 -6.82 -1.42
N PHE A 34 3.16 -5.62 -1.52
CA PHE A 34 2.85 -5.01 -2.81
C PHE A 34 4.11 -4.53 -3.53
N TYR A 35 4.34 -5.04 -4.72
CA TYR A 35 5.42 -4.58 -5.57
C TYR A 35 5.07 -3.24 -6.26
N PRO A 36 5.89 -2.18 -6.13
CA PRO A 36 5.65 -0.87 -6.75
C PRO A 36 5.81 -0.85 -8.28
N GLY A 37 6.12 -1.99 -8.91
CA GLY A 37 6.50 -2.06 -10.31
C GLY A 37 7.96 -1.68 -10.56
N GLY A 38 8.47 -2.01 -11.74
CA GLY A 38 9.85 -1.76 -12.12
C GLY A 38 10.36 -2.73 -13.18
N GLY A 39 11.33 -2.28 -14.00
CA GLY A 39 11.94 -3.14 -15.03
C GLY A 39 10.99 -3.59 -16.15
N GLY A 40 9.90 -2.84 -16.38
CA GLY A 40 8.85 -3.20 -17.35
C GLY A 40 7.68 -3.98 -16.76
N GLN A 41 7.77 -4.43 -15.50
CA GLN A 41 6.66 -5.05 -14.80
C GLN A 41 5.72 -3.99 -14.20
N PRO A 42 4.38 -4.13 -14.37
CA PRO A 42 3.41 -3.27 -13.72
C PRO A 42 3.46 -3.39 -12.19
N ASN A 43 2.89 -2.43 -11.47
CA ASN A 43 2.71 -2.54 -10.03
C ASN A 43 1.65 -3.59 -9.68
N ASP A 44 1.72 -4.08 -8.45
CA ASP A 44 0.67 -4.94 -7.91
C ASP A 44 -0.60 -4.15 -7.60
N GLU A 45 -1.73 -4.85 -7.67
CA GLU A 45 -3.04 -4.38 -7.26
C GLU A 45 -3.64 -5.34 -6.25
N GLY A 46 -4.52 -4.84 -5.40
CA GLY A 46 -5.16 -5.67 -4.37
C GLY A 46 -6.02 -4.86 -3.43
N TRP A 47 -6.04 -5.26 -2.17
CA TRP A 47 -6.94 -4.71 -1.17
C TRP A 47 -6.23 -4.50 0.17
N LEU A 48 -6.56 -3.41 0.85
CA LEU A 48 -6.30 -3.22 2.27
C LEU A 48 -7.63 -3.21 3.01
N THR A 49 -7.67 -3.82 4.19
CA THR A 49 -8.83 -3.73 5.08
C THR A 49 -8.44 -2.89 6.29
N VAL A 50 -9.12 -1.76 6.51
CA VAL A 50 -8.85 -0.82 7.59
C VAL A 50 -10.16 -0.56 8.33
N ASP A 51 -10.21 -0.83 9.63
CA ASP A 51 -11.42 -0.66 10.46
C ASP A 51 -12.68 -1.33 9.88
N GLY A 52 -12.50 -2.47 9.18
CA GLY A 52 -13.58 -3.20 8.50
C GLY A 52 -13.96 -2.64 7.13
N HIS A 53 -13.33 -1.56 6.67
CA HIS A 53 -13.52 -0.99 5.34
C HIS A 53 -12.51 -1.58 4.37
N ARG A 54 -13.00 -2.13 3.25
CA ARG A 54 -12.15 -2.73 2.22
C ARG A 54 -11.84 -1.71 1.12
N LEU A 55 -10.57 -1.35 1.00
CA LEU A 55 -10.07 -0.31 0.10
C LEU A 55 -9.23 -0.94 -1.00
N ARG A 56 -9.49 -0.58 -2.26
CA ARG A 56 -8.72 -1.10 -3.39
C ARG A 56 -7.38 -0.37 -3.45
N VAL A 57 -6.29 -1.11 -3.55
CA VAL A 57 -4.99 -0.57 -3.92
C VAL A 57 -4.90 -0.60 -5.43
N SER A 58 -5.05 0.55 -6.08
CA SER A 58 -5.02 0.65 -7.55
C SER A 58 -3.64 1.02 -8.09
N LYS A 59 -2.77 1.57 -7.24
CA LYS A 59 -1.41 1.94 -7.63
C LYS A 59 -0.46 1.82 -6.46
N VAL A 60 0.71 1.28 -6.73
CA VAL A 60 1.82 1.20 -5.77
C VAL A 60 3.02 1.85 -6.43
N LYS A 61 3.66 2.80 -5.76
CA LYS A 61 4.79 3.55 -6.34
C LYS A 61 5.83 3.87 -5.27
N LYS A 62 7.09 3.57 -5.56
CA LYS A 62 8.21 4.12 -4.80
C LYS A 62 8.47 5.56 -5.24
N GLU A 63 8.27 6.52 -4.35
CA GLU A 63 8.47 7.92 -4.66
C GLU A 63 9.95 8.30 -4.54
N ARG A 64 10.46 9.10 -5.50
CA ARG A 64 11.89 9.42 -5.56
C ARG A 64 12.29 10.49 -4.54
N SER A 65 11.35 11.34 -4.13
CA SER A 65 11.62 12.46 -3.23
C SER A 65 11.90 12.03 -1.80
N ASP A 66 11.22 11.00 -1.31
CA ASP A 66 11.33 10.50 0.08
C ASP A 66 11.76 9.03 0.17
N GLY A 67 11.79 8.31 -0.96
CA GLY A 67 12.13 6.89 -1.01
C GLY A 67 11.05 5.95 -0.49
N GLN A 68 9.88 6.47 -0.10
CA GLN A 68 8.78 5.69 0.49
C GLN A 68 7.96 4.96 -0.56
N ILE A 69 7.29 3.88 -0.15
CA ILE A 69 6.33 3.17 -1.00
C ILE A 69 4.93 3.66 -0.68
N TRP A 70 4.36 4.39 -1.63
CA TRP A 70 3.02 4.93 -1.55
C TRP A 70 2.02 4.00 -2.22
N HIS A 71 0.94 3.70 -1.50
CA HIS A 71 -0.19 2.89 -1.95
C HIS A 71 -1.39 3.82 -2.18
N THR A 72 -1.83 3.97 -3.42
CA THR A 72 -3.02 4.75 -3.76
C THR A 72 -4.26 3.90 -3.55
N LEU A 73 -5.17 4.44 -2.74
CA LEU A 73 -6.41 3.79 -2.34
C LEU A 73 -7.60 4.35 -3.12
N GLU A 74 -8.49 3.44 -3.51
CA GLU A 74 -9.81 3.73 -4.07
C GLU A 74 -10.88 3.10 -3.18
N ALA A 75 -11.86 3.89 -2.79
CA ALA A 75 -13.01 3.37 -2.06
C ALA A 75 -13.90 2.55 -3.01
N THR A 76 -14.38 1.40 -2.53
CA THR A 76 -15.36 0.60 -3.29
C THR A 76 -16.77 1.11 -3.14
N ASP A 77 -17.14 1.62 -1.96
CA ASP A 77 -18.45 2.22 -1.68
C ASP A 77 -18.32 3.27 -0.56
N GLY A 78 -18.91 4.45 -0.74
CA GLY A 78 -19.07 5.45 0.35
C GLY A 78 -17.88 6.37 0.64
N GLY A 79 -16.80 6.31 -0.14
CA GLY A 79 -15.62 7.19 0.03
C GLY A 79 -14.56 6.60 0.96
N LEU A 80 -13.42 7.29 1.07
CA LEU A 80 -12.29 6.83 1.90
C LEU A 80 -12.58 7.14 3.38
N PRO A 81 -12.42 6.17 4.29
CA PRO A 81 -12.50 6.44 5.72
C PRO A 81 -11.35 7.37 6.15
N SER A 82 -11.49 7.99 7.32
CA SER A 82 -10.39 8.73 7.93
C SER A 82 -9.30 7.76 8.40
N ILE A 83 -8.25 7.60 7.59
CA ILE A 83 -7.08 6.80 7.94
C ILE A 83 -6.11 7.69 8.70
N THR A 84 -5.62 7.24 9.84
CA THR A 84 -4.58 7.92 10.63
C THR A 84 -3.38 7.01 10.82
N PRO A 85 -2.15 7.56 10.87
CA PRO A 85 -0.98 6.79 11.24
C PRO A 85 -1.13 6.20 12.65
N GLY A 86 -0.65 4.96 12.82
CA GLY A 86 -0.67 4.22 14.09
C GLY A 86 0.67 4.18 14.80
#